data_AF-A0A2S8FCF2-F1
#
_entry.id   AF-A0A2S8FCF2-F1
#
_cell.length_a   1.000
_cell.length_b   1.000
_cell.length_c   1.000
_cell.angle_alpha   90.00
_cell.angle_beta   90.00
_cell.angle_gamma   90.00
#
_symmetry.space_group_name_H-M   'P 1'
#
loop_
_entity.id
_entity.type
_entity.pdbx_description
1 polymer ?
#
loop_
_entity_poly.entity_id
_entity_poly.type
_entity_poly.pdbx_seq_one_letter_code
_entity_poly.pdbx_strand_id
1 'polypeptide(L)'
;MYHTNGVNPYKWYPAAVGRDYVMPENLAILKELRGDFTVFSGLAHFRSPQSAGHWGLSNLLTGCGNGGGVKFHTSVSLDQYLAPHLSGETRIQSLNLSCKSGVGALNERIVTMSYGQRGNPIPTESSPRKIFEQLFVEPTPEAKARFRHLQSRNQSILDNLRDEASQVGRKLGKRDRQKLDDYLTNVRSVEQQMQRDDQWLDAPRWQVDPATGKKMLATDRYDFDLMLELVFLALVSDTTRVITFVPMEEGGCTTELRIGIGILRRAYQRWIHGTANGLVAYQNSRES
;
A
#
# COMPACT_ATOMS: atom_id res chain seq x y z
N MET A 1 -16.32 -2.22 6.22
CA MET A 1 -16.27 -0.92 5.51
C MET A 1 -16.15 0.19 6.53
N TYR A 2 -15.28 1.18 6.29
CA TYR A 2 -15.15 2.38 7.12
C TYR A 2 -16.23 3.39 6.75
N HIS A 3 -16.92 3.96 7.73
CA HIS A 3 -17.95 4.97 7.51
C HIS A 3 -17.65 6.18 8.39
N THR A 4 -17.63 7.35 7.77
CA THR A 4 -17.57 8.63 8.50
C THR A 4 -18.98 9.07 8.91
N ASN A 5 -19.06 10.13 9.72
CA ASN A 5 -20.33 10.70 10.15
C ASN A 5 -21.23 11.08 8.95
N GLY A 6 -22.52 10.80 9.05
CA GLY A 6 -23.53 11.17 8.03
C GLY A 6 -23.80 10.11 6.97
N VAL A 7 -23.11 8.97 6.98
CA VAL A 7 -23.41 7.84 6.08
C VAL A 7 -24.42 6.89 6.72
N ASN A 8 -25.43 6.44 5.97
CA ASN A 8 -26.31 5.35 6.40
C ASN A 8 -25.67 4.00 6.03
N PRO A 9 -25.11 3.24 7.01
CA PRO A 9 -24.41 1.99 6.72
C PRO A 9 -25.34 0.88 6.20
N TYR A 10 -26.63 0.93 6.53
CA TYR A 10 -27.59 -0.10 6.12
C TYR A 10 -27.85 -0.11 4.59
N LYS A 11 -27.53 0.98 3.89
CA LYS A 11 -27.62 1.08 2.42
C LYS A 11 -26.43 0.46 1.68
N TRP A 12 -25.41 -0.04 2.39
CA TRP A 12 -24.22 -0.69 1.81
C TRP A 12 -24.23 -2.21 1.93
N TYR A 13 -25.06 -2.77 2.82
CA TYR A 13 -25.04 -4.20 3.12
C TYR A 13 -26.30 -4.90 2.60
N PRO A 14 -26.16 -6.07 1.96
CA PRO A 14 -27.30 -6.89 1.62
C PRO A 14 -28.03 -7.39 2.87
N ALA A 15 -29.36 -7.47 2.79
CA ALA A 15 -30.18 -8.00 3.89
C ALA A 15 -30.11 -9.54 4.02
N ALA A 16 -29.73 -10.24 2.95
CA ALA A 16 -29.61 -11.69 2.89
C ALA A 16 -28.22 -12.10 2.38
N VAL A 17 -27.77 -13.27 2.82
CA VAL A 17 -26.54 -13.92 2.33
C VAL A 17 -26.81 -14.71 1.05
N GLY A 18 -25.74 -15.09 0.35
CA GLY A 18 -25.82 -15.87 -0.89
C GLY A 18 -25.64 -15.02 -2.14
N ARG A 19 -25.52 -15.66 -3.31
CA ARG A 19 -25.16 -15.01 -4.58
C ARG A 19 -26.25 -14.07 -5.11
N ASP A 20 -27.51 -14.38 -4.81
CA ASP A 20 -28.69 -13.72 -5.36
C ASP A 20 -29.26 -12.62 -4.45
N TYR A 21 -28.41 -12.06 -3.59
CA TYR A 21 -28.82 -10.97 -2.70
C TYR A 21 -29.34 -9.76 -3.49
N VAL A 22 -30.32 -9.04 -2.94
CA VAL A 22 -30.79 -7.78 -3.54
C VAL A 22 -29.68 -6.73 -3.43
N MET A 23 -29.26 -6.16 -4.57
CA MET A 23 -28.15 -5.19 -4.58
C MET A 23 -28.51 -3.97 -3.73
N PRO A 24 -27.69 -3.59 -2.74
CA PRO A 24 -27.91 -2.38 -1.96
C PRO A 24 -27.86 -1.13 -2.84
N GLU A 25 -28.62 -0.11 -2.47
CA GLU A 25 -28.73 1.16 -3.22
C GLU A 25 -27.37 1.78 -3.53
N ASN A 26 -26.48 1.86 -2.53
CA ASN A 26 -25.16 2.48 -2.70
C ASN A 26 -24.19 1.63 -3.54
N LEU A 27 -24.53 0.37 -3.83
CA LEU A 27 -23.78 -0.54 -4.70
C LEU A 27 -24.45 -0.71 -6.07
N ALA A 28 -25.55 -0.02 -6.34
CA ALA A 28 -26.28 -0.14 -7.62
C ALA A 28 -25.41 0.19 -8.83
N ILE A 29 -24.44 1.09 -8.67
CA ILE A 29 -23.48 1.48 -9.72
C ILE A 29 -22.55 0.33 -10.14
N LEU A 30 -22.39 -0.69 -9.29
CA LEU A 30 -21.58 -1.88 -9.54
C LEU A 30 -22.41 -3.07 -10.02
N LYS A 31 -23.69 -2.87 -10.37
CA LYS A 31 -24.61 -3.97 -10.74
C LYS A 31 -24.06 -4.87 -11.85
N GLU A 32 -23.40 -4.30 -12.85
CA GLU A 32 -22.81 -5.05 -13.97
C GLU A 32 -21.62 -5.92 -13.54
N LEU A 33 -20.98 -5.60 -12.41
CA LEU A 33 -19.83 -6.31 -11.85
C LEU A 33 -20.21 -7.29 -10.74
N ARG A 34 -21.50 -7.59 -10.53
CA ARG A 34 -21.97 -8.45 -9.43
C ARG A 34 -21.24 -9.80 -9.35
N GLY A 35 -20.84 -10.37 -10.49
CA GLY A 35 -20.10 -11.63 -10.54
C GLY A 35 -18.65 -11.55 -10.06
N ASP A 36 -18.11 -10.34 -9.96
CA ASP A 36 -16.67 -10.07 -9.78
C ASP A 36 -16.33 -9.51 -8.39
N PHE A 37 -17.32 -9.34 -7.50
CA PHE A 37 -17.09 -8.93 -6.11
C PHE A 37 -18.00 -9.62 -5.11
N THR A 38 -17.60 -9.61 -3.84
CA THR A 38 -18.37 -10.12 -2.71
C THR A 38 -18.48 -9.03 -1.64
N VAL A 39 -19.66 -8.88 -1.03
CA VAL A 39 -19.89 -7.95 0.08
C VAL A 39 -19.84 -8.72 1.40
N PHE A 40 -18.93 -8.34 2.29
CA PHE A 40 -18.86 -8.85 3.65
C PHE A 40 -19.58 -7.88 4.61
N SER A 41 -20.49 -8.41 5.43
CA SER A 41 -21.19 -7.69 6.50
C SER A 41 -20.84 -8.26 7.88
N GLY A 42 -21.21 -7.57 8.96
CA GLY A 42 -20.99 -8.04 10.34
C GLY A 42 -19.57 -7.86 10.91
N LEU A 43 -18.64 -7.27 10.14
CA LEU A 43 -17.30 -6.94 10.62
C LEU A 43 -17.30 -5.61 11.39
N ALA A 44 -16.82 -5.62 12.63
CA ALA A 44 -16.68 -4.42 13.45
C ALA A 44 -15.47 -4.51 14.40
N HIS A 45 -14.86 -3.37 14.69
CA HIS A 45 -13.76 -3.26 15.65
C HIS A 45 -14.27 -3.06 17.08
N PHE A 46 -14.85 -4.11 17.67
CA PHE A 46 -15.46 -4.06 19.01
C PHE A 46 -14.50 -3.66 20.13
N ARG A 47 -13.19 -3.88 19.95
CA ARG A 47 -12.13 -3.48 20.90
C ARG A 47 -11.62 -2.05 20.71
N SER A 48 -12.19 -1.31 19.75
CA SER A 48 -11.89 0.09 19.46
C SER A 48 -13.16 0.96 19.47
N PRO A 49 -13.96 0.98 20.55
CA PRO A 49 -15.19 1.77 20.59
C PRO A 49 -14.96 3.29 20.61
N GLN A 50 -13.72 3.74 20.80
CA GLN A 50 -13.35 5.14 21.08
C GLN A 50 -12.50 5.80 19.97
N SER A 51 -12.60 5.34 18.72
CA SER A 51 -12.06 6.13 17.61
C SER A 51 -12.86 7.43 17.51
N ALA A 52 -12.33 8.51 18.09
CA ALA A 52 -12.94 9.81 18.13
C ALA A 52 -13.19 10.34 16.70
N GLY A 53 -14.37 10.10 16.13
CA GLY A 53 -14.79 10.66 14.83
C GLY A 53 -13.70 10.60 13.75
N HIS A 54 -13.18 11.76 13.35
CA HIS A 54 -12.19 11.95 12.28
C HIS A 54 -10.74 11.54 12.60
N TRP A 55 -10.56 10.52 13.43
CA TRP A 55 -9.25 9.97 13.83
C TRP A 55 -9.26 8.44 13.77
N GLY A 56 -10.05 7.88 12.85
CA GLY A 56 -10.37 6.46 12.77
C GLY A 56 -9.58 5.68 11.72
N LEU A 57 -8.92 6.37 10.77
CA LEU A 57 -8.19 5.72 9.67
C LEU A 57 -7.19 4.67 10.16
N SER A 58 -6.47 4.94 11.24
CA SER A 58 -5.48 4.01 11.79
C SER A 58 -6.06 2.68 12.25
N ASN A 59 -7.33 2.67 12.64
CA ASN A 59 -7.97 1.52 13.24
C ASN A 59 -8.53 0.59 12.15
N LEU A 60 -8.73 1.11 10.93
CA LEU A 60 -9.36 0.37 9.85
C LEU A 60 -8.60 -0.92 9.48
N LEU A 61 -7.29 -0.82 9.33
CA LEU A 61 -6.46 -1.97 8.95
C LEU A 61 -5.77 -2.65 10.13
N THR A 62 -5.71 -2.01 11.30
CA THR A 62 -5.03 -2.57 12.48
C THR A 62 -6.00 -3.24 13.46
N GLY A 63 -7.27 -2.83 13.47
CA GLY A 63 -8.26 -3.24 14.46
C GLY A 63 -7.95 -2.82 15.90
N CYS A 64 -6.89 -2.04 16.10
CA CYS A 64 -6.51 -1.48 17.39
C CYS A 64 -7.18 -0.12 17.60
N GLY A 65 -7.61 0.16 18.82
CA GLY A 65 -8.09 1.49 19.19
C GLY A 65 -6.93 2.47 19.32
N ASN A 66 -7.16 3.72 18.95
CA ASN A 66 -6.20 4.81 19.08
C ASN A 66 -6.01 5.28 20.54
N GLY A 67 -6.63 4.58 21.51
CA GLY A 67 -6.38 4.72 22.96
C GLY A 67 -6.82 6.04 23.60
N GLY A 68 -7.26 7.03 22.82
CA GLY A 68 -7.62 8.37 23.30
C GLY A 68 -6.48 9.05 24.08
N GLY A 69 -5.55 9.73 23.39
CA GLY A 69 -4.51 10.55 24.02
C GLY A 69 -3.14 10.47 23.34
N VAL A 70 -2.09 10.94 24.04
CA VAL A 70 -0.70 11.09 23.54
C VAL A 70 0.02 9.75 23.30
N LYS A 71 -0.50 8.64 23.84
CA LYS A 71 0.09 7.29 23.65
C LYS A 71 -0.60 6.55 22.52
N PHE A 72 -0.24 6.90 21.30
CA PHE A 72 -0.68 6.21 20.10
C PHE A 72 0.02 4.85 19.99
N HIS A 73 -0.71 3.76 20.28
CA HIS A 73 -0.23 2.39 20.05
C HIS A 73 -1.11 1.73 18.99
N THR A 74 -0.51 1.19 17.93
CA THR A 74 -1.22 0.40 16.93
C THR A 74 -0.59 -0.98 16.83
N SER A 75 -1.26 -1.92 16.16
CA SER A 75 -0.68 -3.21 15.77
C SER A 75 -0.27 -3.17 14.30
N VAL A 76 0.30 -4.29 13.83
CA VAL A 76 0.42 -4.52 12.40
C VAL A 76 -0.92 -4.31 11.69
N SER A 77 -0.88 -3.65 10.54
CA SER A 77 -2.05 -3.47 9.68
C SER A 77 -2.22 -4.66 8.73
N LEU A 78 -3.44 -4.89 8.26
CA LEU A 78 -3.79 -6.05 7.42
C LEU A 78 -2.95 -6.14 6.14
N ASP A 79 -2.71 -5.01 5.47
CA ASP A 79 -1.86 -4.92 4.27
C ASP A 79 -0.41 -5.35 4.58
N GLN A 80 0.14 -4.92 5.72
CA GLN A 80 1.50 -5.27 6.14
C GLN A 80 1.61 -6.68 6.74
N TYR A 81 0.50 -7.21 7.22
CA TYR A 81 0.39 -8.62 7.58
C TYR A 81 0.36 -9.51 6.34
N LEU A 82 -0.34 -9.10 5.28
CA LEU A 82 -0.47 -9.87 4.03
C LEU A 82 0.76 -9.80 3.13
N ALA A 83 1.42 -8.64 3.03
CA ALA A 83 2.52 -8.42 2.08
C ALA A 83 3.66 -9.47 2.15
N PRO A 84 4.11 -9.94 3.34
CA PRO A 84 5.11 -11.01 3.43
C PRO A 84 4.68 -12.35 2.83
N HIS A 85 3.39 -12.66 2.82
CA HIS A 85 2.87 -13.91 2.25
C HIS A 85 2.90 -13.93 0.72
N LEU A 86 3.02 -12.75 0.09
CA LEU A 86 3.13 -12.57 -1.37
C LEU A 86 4.56 -12.16 -1.78
N SER A 87 5.50 -12.24 -0.84
CA SER A 87 6.87 -11.78 -1.04
C SER A 87 7.58 -12.60 -2.12
N GLY A 88 8.19 -11.90 -3.08
CA GLY A 88 8.95 -12.51 -4.18
C GLY A 88 8.10 -12.78 -5.42
N GLU A 89 6.77 -12.66 -5.35
CA GLU A 89 5.89 -12.79 -6.51
C GLU A 89 5.80 -11.48 -7.32
N THR A 90 5.97 -10.34 -6.63
CA THR A 90 5.91 -9.00 -7.21
C THR A 90 7.11 -8.14 -6.80
N ARG A 91 7.44 -7.15 -7.63
CA ARG A 91 8.55 -6.21 -7.40
C ARG A 91 8.36 -5.38 -6.13
N ILE A 92 7.15 -4.86 -5.94
CA ILE A 92 6.79 -4.05 -4.78
C ILE A 92 5.87 -4.89 -3.88
N GLN A 93 6.26 -5.08 -2.62
CA GLN A 93 5.50 -5.90 -1.68
C GLN A 93 4.19 -5.24 -1.25
N SER A 94 4.22 -3.94 -1.00
CA SER A 94 3.07 -3.13 -0.61
C SER A 94 3.27 -1.72 -1.11
N LEU A 95 2.23 -1.15 -1.72
CA LEU A 95 2.24 0.23 -2.19
C LEU A 95 1.33 1.09 -1.30
N ASN A 96 1.92 2.05 -0.59
CA ASN A 96 1.24 2.86 0.41
C ASN A 96 1.06 4.28 -0.13
N LEU A 97 -0.17 4.62 -0.49
CA LEU A 97 -0.53 5.82 -1.24
C LEU A 97 -1.47 6.71 -0.41
N SER A 98 -1.35 8.02 -0.59
CA SER A 98 -2.27 8.97 0.02
C SER A 98 -2.34 10.28 -0.76
N CYS A 99 -3.29 11.15 -0.42
CA CYS A 99 -3.35 12.52 -0.92
C CYS A 99 -2.23 13.43 -0.38
N LYS A 100 -1.48 12.97 0.63
CA LYS A 100 -0.30 13.62 1.20
C LYS A 100 0.80 12.59 1.46
N SER A 101 2.05 12.92 1.14
CA SER A 101 3.19 12.05 1.47
C SER A 101 3.55 12.13 2.97
N GLY A 102 4.11 11.05 3.50
CA GLY A 102 4.57 10.96 4.90
C GLY A 102 3.64 10.15 5.80
N VAL A 103 3.81 10.30 7.12
CA VAL A 103 2.98 9.59 8.13
C VAL A 103 1.92 10.50 8.78
N GLY A 104 1.95 11.79 8.47
CA GLY A 104 1.23 12.86 9.19
C GLY A 104 2.03 13.34 10.39
N ALA A 105 2.05 14.64 10.67
CA ALA A 105 2.71 15.17 11.86
C ALA A 105 1.93 14.84 13.16
N LEU A 106 2.59 14.93 14.31
CA LEU A 106 2.03 14.62 15.65
C LEU A 106 0.80 15.46 16.07
N ASN A 107 0.37 16.44 15.27
CA ASN A 107 -0.87 17.21 15.44
C ASN A 107 -1.63 17.40 14.11
N GLU A 108 -1.18 16.74 13.05
CA GLU A 108 -1.87 16.68 11.76
C GLU A 108 -2.67 15.39 11.68
N ARG A 109 -3.59 15.34 10.72
CA ARG A 109 -4.43 14.17 10.56
C ARG A 109 -3.62 13.01 10.00
N ILE A 110 -4.01 11.81 10.41
CA ILE A 110 -3.36 10.57 9.99
C ILE A 110 -3.55 10.44 8.47
N VAL A 111 -2.45 10.38 7.72
CA VAL A 111 -2.47 10.23 6.24
C VAL A 111 -2.17 8.80 5.79
N THR A 112 -1.84 7.91 6.72
CA THR A 112 -1.49 6.50 6.47
C THR A 112 -2.43 5.54 7.21
N MET A 113 -2.77 4.42 6.57
CA MET A 113 -3.46 3.29 7.22
C MET A 113 -2.53 2.09 7.43
N SER A 114 -1.28 2.22 7.00
CA SER A 114 -0.32 1.13 6.97
C SER A 114 0.62 1.22 8.17
N TYR A 115 0.67 0.16 8.95
CA TYR A 115 1.44 0.04 10.17
C TYR A 115 2.26 -1.24 10.15
N GLY A 116 3.56 -1.11 10.38
CA GLY A 116 4.48 -2.25 10.40
C GLY A 116 4.20 -3.21 11.56
N GLN A 117 4.97 -4.30 11.63
CA GLN A 117 4.80 -5.37 12.63
C GLN A 117 4.73 -4.89 14.09
N ARG A 118 5.30 -3.71 14.39
CA ARG A 118 5.34 -3.11 15.72
C ARG A 118 4.37 -1.94 15.92
N GLY A 119 3.47 -1.69 14.96
CA GLY A 119 2.56 -0.54 15.03
C GLY A 119 3.22 0.80 14.71
N ASN A 120 4.40 0.80 14.10
CA ASN A 120 5.02 2.01 13.59
C ASN A 120 4.34 2.41 12.27
N PRO A 121 3.98 3.69 12.09
CA PRO A 121 3.35 4.14 10.85
C PRO A 121 4.33 4.03 9.68
N ILE A 122 3.81 3.63 8.52
CA ILE A 122 4.57 3.57 7.27
C ILE A 122 4.22 4.80 6.43
N PRO A 123 5.22 5.56 5.94
CA PRO A 123 4.98 6.72 5.09
C PRO A 123 4.22 6.39 3.81
N THR A 124 3.38 7.32 3.37
CA THR A 124 2.70 7.28 2.07
C THR A 124 3.43 8.15 1.04
N GLU A 125 3.17 7.91 -0.24
CA GLU A 125 3.55 8.79 -1.35
C GLU A 125 2.30 9.34 -2.04
N SER A 126 2.35 10.63 -2.40
CA SER A 126 1.26 11.36 -3.08
C SER A 126 1.65 11.90 -4.45
N SER A 127 2.93 11.85 -4.85
CA SER A 127 3.40 12.28 -6.17
C SER A 127 3.16 11.19 -7.21
N PRO A 128 2.33 11.43 -8.24
CA PRO A 128 2.16 10.49 -9.35
C PRO A 128 3.47 10.22 -10.09
N ARG A 129 4.30 11.26 -10.30
CA ARG A 129 5.61 11.13 -10.94
C ARG A 129 6.51 10.15 -10.18
N LYS A 130 6.70 10.34 -8.88
CA LYS A 130 7.59 9.49 -8.07
C LYS A 130 7.13 8.03 -8.05
N ILE A 131 5.83 7.82 -7.91
CA ILE A 131 5.24 6.47 -7.95
C ILE A 131 5.46 5.85 -9.33
N PHE A 132 5.18 6.58 -10.41
CA PHE A 132 5.39 6.10 -11.76
C PHE A 132 6.85 5.74 -12.04
N GLU A 133 7.79 6.60 -11.64
CA GLU A 133 9.22 6.35 -11.73
C GLU A 133 9.62 5.08 -10.97
N GLN A 134 9.14 4.94 -9.73
CA GLN A 134 9.40 3.76 -8.90
C GLN A 134 8.88 2.46 -9.52
N LEU A 135 7.72 2.50 -10.18
CA LEU A 135 7.06 1.30 -10.70
C LEU A 135 7.50 0.92 -12.13
N PHE A 136 7.71 1.91 -13.00
CA PHE A 136 7.76 1.68 -14.46
C PHE A 136 9.01 2.23 -15.16
N VAL A 137 9.72 3.19 -14.57
CA VAL A 137 10.93 3.74 -15.21
C VAL A 137 12.13 2.86 -14.90
N GLU A 138 12.85 2.46 -15.94
CA GLU A 138 14.07 1.67 -15.80
C GLU A 138 15.20 2.50 -15.18
N PRO A 139 15.87 2.02 -14.12
CA PRO A 139 17.02 2.71 -13.57
C PRO A 139 18.20 2.64 -14.56
N THR A 140 18.92 3.76 -14.69
CA THR A 140 20.13 3.79 -15.52
C THR A 140 21.21 2.87 -14.94
N PRO A 141 22.20 2.43 -15.74
CA PRO A 141 23.33 1.63 -15.25
C PRO A 141 24.04 2.27 -14.06
N GLU A 142 24.19 3.60 -14.07
CA GLU A 142 24.80 4.36 -12.97
C GLU A 142 23.92 4.35 -11.71
N ALA A 143 22.60 4.46 -11.87
CA ALA A 143 21.65 4.37 -10.76
C ALA A 143 21.67 2.96 -10.13
N LYS A 144 21.72 1.91 -10.95
CA LYS A 144 21.86 0.52 -10.48
C LYS A 144 23.18 0.31 -9.73
N ALA A 145 24.30 0.77 -10.30
CA ALA A 145 25.61 0.68 -9.65
C ALA A 145 25.64 1.41 -8.30
N ARG A 146 25.05 2.62 -8.24
CA ARG A 146 24.92 3.38 -6.98
C ARG A 146 24.05 2.65 -5.96
N PHE A 147 22.94 2.06 -6.39
CA PHE A 147 22.07 1.27 -5.52
C PHE A 147 22.82 0.09 -4.90
N ARG A 148 23.51 -0.72 -5.71
CA ARG A 148 24.32 -1.86 -5.23
C ARG A 148 25.43 -1.43 -4.28
N HIS A 149 26.11 -0.33 -4.57
CA HIS A 149 27.14 0.21 -3.68
C HIS A 149 26.57 0.65 -2.32
N LEU A 150 25.41 1.30 -2.30
CA LEU A 150 24.75 1.66 -1.04
C LEU A 150 24.28 0.41 -0.29
N GLN A 151 23.78 -0.59 -1.00
CA GLN A 151 23.34 -1.84 -0.41
C GLN A 151 24.49 -2.61 0.23
N SER A 152 25.64 -2.76 -0.44
CA SER A 152 26.80 -3.47 0.12
C SER A 152 27.34 -2.78 1.38
N ARG A 153 27.36 -1.44 1.37
CA ARG A 153 27.71 -0.65 2.55
C ARG A 153 26.73 -0.87 3.70
N ASN A 154 25.43 -0.84 3.42
CA ASN A 154 24.40 -1.07 4.43
C ASN A 154 24.49 -2.50 4.98
N GLN A 155 24.70 -3.50 4.14
CA GLN A 155 24.89 -4.89 4.58
C GLN A 155 26.07 -5.02 5.56
N SER A 156 27.22 -4.41 5.24
CA SER A 156 28.38 -4.39 6.15
C SER A 156 28.06 -3.70 7.49
N ILE A 157 27.28 -2.61 7.48
CA ILE A 157 26.83 -1.95 8.71
C ILE A 157 25.93 -2.88 9.53
N LEU A 158 24.99 -3.58 8.88
CA LEU A 158 24.05 -4.48 9.56
C LEU A 158 24.77 -5.72 10.11
N ASP A 159 25.77 -6.26 9.41
CA ASP A 159 26.62 -7.35 9.88
C ASP A 159 27.39 -6.96 11.15
N ASN A 160 28.03 -5.77 11.14
CA ASN A 160 28.72 -5.25 12.33
C ASN A 160 27.77 -5.04 13.52
N LEU A 161 26.58 -4.46 13.27
CA LEU A 161 25.56 -4.25 14.30
C LEU A 161 25.08 -5.57 14.90
N ARG A 162 24.95 -6.62 14.09
CA ARG A 162 24.54 -7.94 14.54
C ARG A 162 25.59 -8.60 15.43
N ASP A 163 26.86 -8.46 15.10
CA ASP A 163 27.97 -8.97 15.91
C ASP A 163 28.07 -8.27 17.26
N GLU A 164 27.97 -6.93 17.27
CA GLU A 164 27.94 -6.14 18.50
C GLU A 164 26.72 -6.48 19.37
N ALA A 165 25.53 -6.55 18.77
CA ALA A 165 24.31 -6.95 19.46
C ALA A 165 24.46 -8.34 20.10
N SER A 166 25.05 -9.31 19.38
CA SER A 166 25.28 -10.66 19.90
C SER A 166 26.21 -10.68 21.12
N GLN A 167 27.24 -9.82 21.15
CA GLN A 167 28.15 -9.69 22.28
C GLN A 167 27.47 -9.04 23.50
N VAL A 168 26.66 -7.99 23.27
CA VAL A 168 25.91 -7.29 24.33
C VAL A 168 24.81 -8.18 24.90
N GLY A 169 24.07 -8.91 24.05
CA GLY A 169 22.98 -9.80 24.47
C GLY A 169 23.38 -10.87 25.49
N ARG A 170 24.65 -11.31 25.48
CA ARG A 170 25.21 -12.24 26.47
C ARG A 170 25.31 -11.62 27.87
N LYS A 171 25.41 -10.29 27.98
CA LYS A 171 25.58 -9.53 29.23
C LYS A 171 24.26 -8.96 29.77
N LEU A 172 23.18 -8.99 28.99
CA LEU A 172 21.88 -8.40 29.35
C LEU A 172 21.01 -9.34 30.21
N GLY A 173 20.21 -8.74 31.10
CA GLY A 173 19.12 -9.41 31.81
C GLY A 173 17.93 -9.73 30.89
N LYS A 174 17.00 -10.59 31.36
CA LYS A 174 15.88 -11.14 30.56
C LYS A 174 15.04 -10.07 29.83
N ARG A 175 14.74 -8.95 30.50
CA ARG A 175 13.90 -7.87 29.94
C ARG A 175 14.60 -7.11 28.80
N ASP A 176 15.90 -6.86 28.94
CA ASP A 176 16.66 -6.12 27.92
C ASP A 176 17.03 -7.02 26.75
N ARG A 177 17.24 -8.32 27.00
CA ARG A 177 17.40 -9.32 25.93
C ARG A 177 16.17 -9.36 25.01
N GLN A 178 14.96 -9.31 25.56
CA GLN A 178 13.73 -9.24 24.76
C GLN A 178 13.71 -8.02 23.82
N LYS A 179 14.14 -6.84 24.30
CA LYS A 179 14.22 -5.62 23.47
C LYS A 179 15.30 -5.70 22.40
N LEU A 180 16.40 -6.39 22.69
CA LEU A 180 17.47 -6.61 21.74
C LEU A 180 17.05 -7.58 20.63
N ASP A 181 16.41 -8.70 21.00
CA ASP A 181 15.85 -9.67 20.04
C ASP A 181 14.84 -8.99 19.11
N ASP A 182 14.06 -8.07 19.70
CA ASP A 182 13.14 -7.21 19.00
C ASP A 182 13.81 -6.31 17.94
N TYR A 183 14.90 -5.65 18.33
CA TYR A 183 15.71 -4.83 17.43
C TYR A 183 16.34 -5.67 16.31
N LEU A 184 16.92 -6.82 16.64
CA LEU A 184 17.53 -7.75 15.67
C LEU A 184 16.51 -8.29 14.66
N THR A 185 15.27 -8.52 15.08
CA THR A 185 14.19 -8.93 14.18
C THR A 185 13.90 -7.83 13.14
N ASN A 186 13.92 -6.55 13.54
CA ASN A 186 13.74 -5.44 12.60
C ASN A 186 14.92 -5.34 11.63
N VAL A 187 16.16 -5.49 12.11
CA VAL A 187 17.36 -5.50 11.26
C VAL A 187 17.24 -6.58 10.19
N ARG A 188 16.88 -7.81 10.57
CA ARG A 188 16.70 -8.91 9.62
C ARG A 188 15.62 -8.63 8.58
N SER A 189 14.54 -7.96 8.96
CA SER A 189 13.48 -7.60 8.01
C SER A 189 13.97 -6.61 6.95
N VAL A 190 14.84 -5.67 7.35
CA VAL A 190 15.48 -4.71 6.43
C VAL A 190 16.46 -5.42 5.49
N GLU A 191 17.30 -6.32 6.01
CA GLU A 191 18.21 -7.13 5.19
C GLU A 191 17.46 -7.92 4.11
N GLN A 192 16.38 -8.59 4.51
CA GLN A 192 15.55 -9.36 3.58
C GLN A 192 14.89 -8.47 2.53
N GLN A 193 14.45 -7.26 2.90
CA GLN A 193 13.92 -6.30 1.92
C GLN A 193 14.98 -5.88 0.91
N MET A 194 16.18 -5.55 1.40
CA MET A 194 17.28 -5.15 0.54
C MET A 194 17.64 -6.25 -0.46
N GLN A 195 17.79 -7.51 -0.01
CA GLN A 195 18.09 -8.64 -0.88
C GLN A 195 17.05 -8.81 -2.00
N ARG A 196 15.76 -8.62 -1.69
CA ARG A 196 14.70 -8.67 -2.70
C ARG A 196 14.80 -7.51 -3.69
N ASP A 197 15.05 -6.30 -3.20
CA ASP A 197 15.15 -5.12 -4.06
C ASP A 197 16.29 -5.27 -5.09
N ASP A 198 17.39 -5.91 -4.72
CA ASP A 198 18.48 -6.21 -5.67
C ASP A 198 18.11 -7.27 -6.71
N GLN A 199 17.38 -8.32 -6.30
CA GLN A 199 16.85 -9.33 -7.25
C GLN A 199 15.96 -8.69 -8.31
N TRP A 200 15.14 -7.71 -7.94
CA TRP A 200 14.24 -7.01 -8.86
C TRP A 200 14.88 -5.85 -9.63
N LEU A 201 16.13 -5.49 -9.32
CA LEU A 201 16.82 -4.36 -9.93
C LEU A 201 17.10 -4.58 -11.42
N ASP A 202 17.40 -5.83 -11.81
CA ASP A 202 17.67 -6.21 -13.19
C ASP A 202 16.48 -6.81 -13.92
N ALA A 203 15.41 -7.17 -13.19
CA ALA A 203 14.19 -7.67 -13.79
C ALA A 203 13.52 -6.56 -14.62
N PRO A 204 13.11 -6.85 -15.89
CA PRO A 204 12.50 -5.86 -16.75
C PRO A 204 11.19 -5.32 -16.17
N ARG A 205 10.93 -4.04 -16.38
CA ARG A 205 9.70 -3.36 -15.97
C ARG A 205 8.67 -3.43 -17.08
N TRP A 206 7.42 -3.44 -16.66
CA TRP A 206 6.29 -3.36 -17.58
C TRP A 206 6.35 -2.05 -18.36
N GLN A 207 6.24 -2.12 -19.68
CA GLN A 207 6.28 -0.96 -20.55
C GLN A 207 4.90 -0.30 -20.63
N VAL A 208 4.81 0.93 -20.16
CA VAL A 208 3.59 1.74 -20.22
C VAL A 208 3.58 2.55 -21.52
N ASP A 209 2.39 2.74 -22.09
CA ASP A 209 2.18 3.60 -23.26
C ASP A 209 2.85 4.99 -23.06
N PRO A 210 3.63 5.50 -24.04
CA PRO A 210 4.36 6.75 -23.90
C PRO A 210 3.51 7.97 -23.57
N ALA A 211 2.27 8.05 -24.07
CA ALA A 211 1.39 9.17 -23.75
C ALA A 211 0.95 9.14 -22.29
N THR A 212 0.65 7.94 -21.78
CA THR A 212 0.34 7.69 -20.37
C THR A 212 1.55 7.99 -19.48
N GLY A 213 2.76 7.53 -19.86
CA GLY A 213 3.99 7.85 -19.14
C GLY A 213 4.29 9.35 -19.10
N LYS A 214 4.14 10.06 -20.23
CA LYS A 214 4.29 11.52 -20.28
C LYS A 214 3.32 12.24 -19.35
N LYS A 215 2.07 11.78 -19.27
CA LYS A 215 1.04 12.33 -18.37
C LYS A 215 1.45 12.16 -16.89
N MET A 216 1.90 10.97 -16.50
CA MET A 216 2.33 10.67 -15.13
C MET A 216 3.58 11.45 -14.73
N LEU A 217 4.53 11.58 -15.64
CA LEU A 217 5.77 12.32 -15.42
C LEU A 217 5.58 13.84 -15.49
N ALA A 218 4.40 14.35 -15.83
CA ALA A 218 4.18 15.80 -15.99
C ALA A 218 4.11 16.54 -14.65
N THR A 219 3.71 15.88 -13.55
CA THR A 219 3.42 16.55 -12.27
C THR A 219 3.80 15.72 -11.06
N ASP A 220 4.34 16.38 -10.04
CA ASP A 220 4.50 15.82 -8.69
C ASP A 220 3.29 16.11 -7.79
N ARG A 221 2.38 16.97 -8.23
CA ARG A 221 1.20 17.33 -7.47
C ARG A 221 0.20 16.16 -7.49
N TYR A 222 -0.34 15.85 -6.32
CA TYR A 222 -1.42 14.89 -6.17
C TYR A 222 -2.59 15.20 -7.11
N ASP A 223 -3.06 14.17 -7.79
CA ASP A 223 -4.24 14.17 -8.64
C ASP A 223 -4.93 12.82 -8.49
N PHE A 224 -6.20 12.83 -8.09
CA PHE A 224 -6.93 11.60 -7.78
C PHE A 224 -7.08 10.66 -8.98
N ASP A 225 -7.32 11.21 -10.18
CA ASP A 225 -7.49 10.40 -11.40
C ASP A 225 -6.16 9.76 -11.82
N LEU A 226 -5.05 10.50 -11.72
CA LEU A 226 -3.71 9.93 -11.96
C LEU A 226 -3.37 8.83 -10.96
N MET A 227 -3.71 9.02 -9.69
CA MET A 227 -3.43 8.03 -8.64
C MET A 227 -4.26 6.76 -8.84
N LEU A 228 -5.54 6.87 -9.22
CA LEU A 228 -6.34 5.69 -9.59
C LEU A 228 -5.81 4.97 -10.83
N GLU A 229 -5.36 5.71 -11.83
CA GLU A 229 -4.73 5.14 -13.03
C GLU A 229 -3.40 4.42 -12.67
N LEU A 230 -2.61 4.94 -11.74
CA LEU A 230 -1.43 4.25 -11.21
C LEU A 230 -1.77 2.98 -10.45
N VAL A 231 -2.80 3.00 -9.59
CA VAL A 231 -3.30 1.82 -8.89
C VAL A 231 -3.72 0.75 -9.90
N PHE A 232 -4.48 1.14 -10.92
CA PHE A 232 -4.89 0.25 -12.00
C PHE A 232 -3.68 -0.34 -12.74
N LEU A 233 -2.73 0.50 -13.16
CA LEU A 233 -1.53 0.05 -13.86
C LEU A 233 -0.72 -0.92 -13.00
N ALA A 234 -0.51 -0.62 -11.71
CA ALA A 234 0.25 -1.45 -10.79
C ALA A 234 -0.34 -2.86 -10.61
N LEU A 235 -1.68 -2.96 -10.60
CA LEU A 235 -2.40 -4.23 -10.53
C LEU A 235 -2.33 -5.01 -11.85
N VAL A 236 -2.58 -4.35 -12.98
CA VAL A 236 -2.56 -4.99 -14.31
C VAL A 236 -1.15 -5.46 -14.70
N SER A 237 -0.13 -4.71 -14.30
CA SER A 237 1.27 -5.08 -14.54
C SER A 237 1.84 -6.05 -13.52
N ASP A 238 1.03 -6.56 -12.57
CA ASP A 238 1.43 -7.42 -11.45
C ASP A 238 2.69 -6.88 -10.72
N THR A 239 2.85 -5.55 -10.66
CA THR A 239 4.01 -4.92 -10.02
C THR A 239 3.86 -4.93 -8.51
N THR A 240 2.62 -4.92 -8.02
CA THR A 240 2.25 -5.22 -6.64
C THR A 240 0.85 -5.83 -6.58
N ARG A 241 0.60 -6.65 -5.56
CA ARG A 241 -0.73 -7.22 -5.25
C ARG A 241 -1.37 -6.60 -4.01
N VAL A 242 -0.63 -5.76 -3.27
CA VAL A 242 -1.09 -5.13 -2.03
C VAL A 242 -0.98 -3.62 -2.17
N ILE A 243 -2.12 -2.93 -2.14
CA ILE A 243 -2.20 -1.48 -2.26
C ILE A 243 -3.08 -0.93 -1.16
N THR A 244 -2.55 0.02 -0.42
CA THR A 244 -3.29 0.83 0.55
C THR A 244 -3.36 2.25 0.01
N PHE A 245 -4.57 2.77 -0.22
CA PHE A 245 -4.76 4.11 -0.78
C PHE A 245 -5.72 4.95 0.06
N VAL A 246 -5.24 6.08 0.55
CA VAL A 246 -6.04 7.11 1.24
C VAL A 246 -6.29 8.28 0.29
N PRO A 247 -7.43 8.35 -0.40
CA PRO A 247 -7.65 9.33 -1.46
C PRO A 247 -7.94 10.75 -0.94
N MET A 248 -8.23 10.88 0.35
CA MET A 248 -8.55 12.15 0.98
C MET A 248 -8.18 12.11 2.46
N GLU A 249 -7.75 13.25 2.98
CA GLU A 249 -7.53 13.45 4.40
C GLU A 249 -8.86 13.45 5.17
N GLU A 250 -8.91 12.77 6.32
CA GLU A 250 -10.11 12.79 7.17
C GLU A 250 -10.50 14.23 7.52
N GLY A 251 -11.76 14.63 7.40
CA GLY A 251 -12.19 15.99 7.77
C GLY A 251 -11.62 17.13 6.90
N GLY A 252 -10.88 16.83 5.82
CA GLY A 252 -10.57 17.78 4.76
C GLY A 252 -11.78 17.96 3.85
N CYS A 253 -12.53 19.04 4.03
CA CYS A 253 -13.49 19.49 3.03
C CYS A 253 -12.71 20.38 2.04
N THR A 254 -12.47 19.88 0.82
CA THR A 254 -12.32 20.62 -0.45
C THR A 254 -11.34 19.90 -1.38
N THR A 255 -11.83 18.92 -2.11
CA THR A 255 -11.51 18.81 -3.52
C THR A 255 -12.70 18.11 -4.14
N GLU A 256 -13.31 18.71 -5.16
CA GLU A 256 -14.37 18.08 -5.92
C GLU A 256 -13.89 16.70 -6.36
N LEU A 257 -14.40 15.65 -5.72
CA LEU A 257 -14.38 14.30 -6.26
C LEU A 257 -15.26 14.33 -7.52
N ARG A 258 -14.71 14.83 -8.63
CA ARG A 258 -15.22 14.51 -9.95
C ARG A 258 -14.94 13.03 -10.14
N ILE A 259 -15.85 12.20 -9.66
CA ILE A 259 -15.81 10.74 -9.87
C ILE A 259 -15.91 10.51 -11.38
N GLY A 260 -14.75 10.47 -12.04
CA GLY A 260 -14.61 10.20 -13.45
C GLY A 260 -14.71 8.71 -13.72
N ILE A 261 -15.88 8.09 -13.49
CA ILE A 261 -16.15 6.70 -13.92
C ILE A 261 -15.89 6.52 -15.42
N GLY A 262 -15.97 7.60 -16.20
CA GLY A 262 -15.57 7.61 -17.60
C GLY A 262 -14.11 7.22 -17.83
N ILE A 263 -13.18 7.47 -16.90
CA ILE A 263 -11.76 7.13 -17.04
C ILE A 263 -11.55 5.63 -16.77
N LEU A 264 -12.12 5.06 -15.71
CA LEU A 264 -12.02 3.62 -15.43
C LEU A 264 -12.72 2.79 -16.52
N ARG A 265 -13.89 3.23 -17.00
CA ARG A 265 -14.58 2.56 -18.12
C ARG A 265 -13.78 2.68 -19.42
N ARG A 266 -13.18 3.84 -19.72
CA ARG A 266 -12.32 4.00 -20.91
C ARG A 266 -11.02 3.22 -20.78
N ALA A 267 -10.38 3.18 -19.60
CA ALA A 267 -9.18 2.40 -19.35
C ALA A 267 -9.47 0.89 -19.50
N TYR A 268 -10.57 0.42 -18.94
CA TYR A 268 -11.04 -0.97 -19.08
C TYR A 268 -11.39 -1.31 -20.55
N GLN A 269 -12.14 -0.45 -21.25
CA GLN A 269 -12.47 -0.68 -22.67
C GLN A 269 -11.23 -0.59 -23.58
N ARG A 270 -10.28 0.30 -23.30
CA ARG A 270 -9.01 0.40 -24.03
C ARG A 270 -8.09 -0.79 -23.74
N TRP A 271 -8.17 -1.37 -22.55
CA TRP A 271 -7.44 -2.59 -22.17
C TRP A 271 -7.95 -3.84 -22.92
N ILE A 272 -9.27 -4.05 -23.02
CA ILE A 272 -9.83 -5.17 -23.80
C ILE A 272 -9.44 -5.06 -25.29
N HIS A 273 -9.32 -3.85 -25.83
CA HIS A 273 -9.16 -3.64 -27.28
C HIS A 273 -7.73 -3.30 -27.72
N GLY A 274 -6.82 -2.92 -26.80
CA GLY A 274 -5.52 -2.33 -27.16
C GLY A 274 -4.26 -3.11 -26.76
N THR A 275 -4.32 -4.04 -25.78
CA THR A 275 -3.10 -4.59 -25.15
C THR A 275 -3.00 -6.11 -25.09
N ALA A 276 -3.79 -6.84 -25.87
CA ALA A 276 -3.65 -8.30 -25.98
C ALA A 276 -2.21 -8.75 -26.34
N ASN A 277 -1.43 -7.89 -27.00
CA ASN A 277 -0.04 -8.18 -27.38
C ASN A 277 1.00 -7.92 -26.26
N GLY A 278 0.71 -7.06 -25.28
CA GLY A 278 1.68 -6.68 -24.22
C GLY A 278 1.71 -7.66 -23.04
N LEU A 279 0.54 -8.19 -22.65
CA LEU A 279 0.42 -9.22 -21.60
C LEU A 279 1.10 -10.52 -22.02
N VAL A 280 0.94 -10.93 -23.28
CA VAL A 280 1.59 -12.13 -23.84
C VAL A 280 3.11 -11.98 -23.85
N ALA A 281 3.64 -10.81 -24.22
CA ALA A 281 5.09 -10.57 -24.21
C ALA A 281 5.69 -10.58 -22.79
N TYR A 282 4.99 -10.00 -21.80
CA TYR A 282 5.44 -10.01 -20.40
C TYR A 282 5.34 -11.40 -19.76
N GLN A 283 4.24 -12.12 -19.99
CA GLN A 283 4.08 -13.50 -19.49
C GLN A 283 5.12 -14.44 -20.11
N ASN A 284 5.39 -14.33 -21.41
CA ASN A 284 6.42 -15.14 -22.07
C ASN A 284 7.84 -14.85 -21.55
N SER A 285 8.14 -13.62 -21.12
CA SER A 285 9.43 -13.27 -20.52
C SER A 285 9.63 -13.79 -19.08
N ARG A 286 8.57 -14.29 -18.41
CA ARG A 286 8.65 -14.97 -17.11
C ARG A 286 8.91 -16.47 -17.25
N GLU A 287 8.58 -17.07 -18.39
CA GLU A 287 8.70 -18.52 -18.62
C GLU A 287 10.01 -18.93 -19.33
N SER A 288 10.83 -17.96 -19.76
CA SER A 288 12.15 -18.15 -20.37
C SER A 288 13.29 -17.86 -19.39
#